data_AF-A0A495QSZ0-F1
#
_entry.id   AF-A0A495QSZ0-F1
#
_cell.length_a   1.000
_cell.length_b   1.000
_cell.length_c   1.000
_cell.angle_alpha   90.00
_cell.angle_beta   90.00
_cell.angle_gamma   90.00
#
_symmetry.space_group_name_H-M   'P 1'
#
loop_
_entity.id
_entity.type
_entity.pdbx_description
1 polymer ?
#
loop_
_entity_poly.entity_id
_entity_poly.type
_entity_poly.pdbx_seq_one_letter_code
_entity_poly.pdbx_strand_id
1 'polypeptide(L)'
;MSVSDRLWNEKEERRSRDERQTGENFPVASRLLPARHRAHLLNVYGYARIVDDIGDEAPRDERTALLDLVERDLDRIYAGEEPGLPAMRNLATTVTDLDIPAEPFRRLLRANRQDQEVSRYETFDDLLAYCTLSADPVGHIVLHVFGAATPDRLPLSDKVCTALQIIEHCQDVGEDHRNGRIYLPQDDLRRFGCVESDLDRSVTPTRLRGVVALQAARAREMLAEGAGLAPRLHGFARVAVAGYVAGGLAALAALDRDAYDVLGRTSRPKKTRLFVEWSRTMGVSQTRWARTDQAPARTLRTKGTALRRR
;
A
#
# COMPACT_ATOMS: atom_id res chain seq x y z
N MET A 1 5.86 -18.64 -26.87
CA MET A 1 6.46 -18.52 -25.52
C MET A 1 5.41 -18.96 -24.54
N SER A 2 5.71 -19.95 -23.70
CA SER A 2 4.79 -20.37 -22.64
C SER A 2 4.57 -19.24 -21.63
N VAL A 3 3.44 -19.22 -20.92
CA VAL A 3 3.21 -18.29 -19.79
C VAL A 3 4.33 -18.44 -18.76
N SER A 4 4.76 -19.68 -18.50
CA SER A 4 5.93 -19.99 -17.67
C SER A 4 7.22 -19.35 -18.21
N ASP A 5 7.48 -19.45 -19.52
CA ASP A 5 8.67 -18.82 -20.13
C ASP A 5 8.66 -17.30 -20.02
N ARG A 6 7.48 -16.67 -19.93
CA ARG A 6 7.32 -15.22 -19.77
C ARG A 6 7.51 -14.78 -18.32
N LEU A 7 6.85 -15.48 -17.38
CA LEU A 7 6.90 -15.19 -15.94
C LEU A 7 8.31 -15.30 -15.36
N TRP A 8 9.14 -16.21 -15.88
CA TRP A 8 10.47 -16.49 -15.32
C TRP A 8 11.62 -15.83 -16.08
N ASN A 9 11.32 -14.95 -17.05
CA ASN A 9 12.33 -14.36 -17.92
C ASN A 9 12.88 -13.03 -17.39
N GLU A 10 14.13 -13.08 -16.92
CA GLU A 10 14.86 -11.92 -16.38
C GLU A 10 14.99 -10.76 -17.39
N LYS A 11 15.00 -11.02 -18.70
CA LYS A 11 15.06 -9.96 -19.74
C LYS A 11 13.73 -9.23 -19.91
N GLU A 12 12.61 -9.92 -19.74
CA GLU A 12 11.27 -9.31 -19.79
C GLU A 12 11.00 -8.52 -18.51
N GLU A 13 11.40 -9.04 -17.36
CA GLU A 13 11.40 -8.26 -16.11
C GLU A 13 12.24 -6.99 -16.21
N ARG A 14 13.46 -7.05 -16.77
CA ARG A 14 14.28 -5.84 -16.95
C ARG A 14 13.63 -4.81 -17.88
N ARG A 15 12.91 -5.26 -18.91
CA ARG A 15 12.20 -4.40 -19.86
C ARG A 15 10.95 -3.77 -19.23
N SER A 16 10.15 -4.55 -18.52
CA SER A 16 8.96 -4.05 -17.80
C SER A 16 9.34 -3.10 -16.67
N ARG A 17 10.49 -3.30 -16.00
CA ARG A 17 11.08 -2.38 -15.01
C ARG A 17 11.38 -1.00 -15.59
N ASP A 18 11.88 -0.93 -16.82
CA ASP A 18 12.18 0.34 -17.51
C ASP A 18 10.92 1.02 -18.05
N GLU A 19 9.95 0.24 -18.55
CA GLU A 19 8.67 0.75 -19.05
C GLU A 19 7.80 1.34 -17.93
N ARG A 20 7.73 0.70 -16.76
CA ARG A 20 6.95 1.21 -15.61
C ARG A 20 7.61 2.35 -14.84
N GLN A 21 8.93 2.51 -14.93
CA GLN A 21 9.60 3.73 -14.46
C GLN A 21 9.05 5.00 -15.12
N THR A 22 8.40 4.88 -16.28
CA THR A 22 7.81 6.00 -17.01
C THR A 22 6.33 6.24 -16.72
N GLY A 23 5.63 5.29 -16.06
CA GLY A 23 4.16 5.25 -15.99
C GLY A 23 3.50 5.52 -14.63
N GLU A 24 4.13 5.19 -13.50
CA GLU A 24 3.42 5.14 -12.20
C GLU A 24 4.02 6.02 -11.10
N ASN A 25 3.16 6.44 -10.16
CA ASN A 25 3.42 7.38 -9.06
C ASN A 25 4.39 6.86 -7.97
N PHE A 26 5.14 5.80 -8.26
CA PHE A 26 6.00 5.12 -7.30
C PHE A 26 7.48 5.36 -7.61
N PRO A 27 8.18 6.20 -6.83
CA PRO A 27 9.62 6.36 -6.97
C PRO A 27 10.38 5.18 -6.33
N VAL A 28 9.99 3.92 -6.62
CA VAL A 28 10.68 2.71 -6.12
C VAL A 28 12.18 2.78 -6.40
N ALA A 29 12.58 3.49 -7.46
CA ALA A 29 13.98 3.76 -7.76
C ALA A 29 14.22 5.19 -8.26
N SER A 30 13.66 6.21 -7.59
CA SER A 30 13.93 7.61 -7.92
C SER A 30 15.43 7.84 -8.10
N ARG A 31 15.82 8.57 -9.15
CA ARG A 31 17.22 8.98 -9.40
C ARG A 31 17.84 9.76 -8.23
N LEU A 32 17.02 10.22 -7.29
CA LEU A 32 17.47 10.86 -6.06
C LEU A 32 18.12 9.87 -5.07
N LEU A 33 17.79 8.57 -5.14
CA LEU A 33 18.35 7.54 -4.26
C LEU A 33 19.72 7.05 -4.76
N PRO A 34 20.68 6.78 -3.84
CA PRO A 34 21.95 6.15 -4.19
C PRO A 34 21.76 4.84 -4.95
N ALA A 35 22.68 4.54 -5.87
CA ALA A 35 22.62 3.34 -6.72
C ALA A 35 22.44 2.04 -5.92
N ARG A 36 23.10 1.92 -4.75
CA ARG A 36 22.95 0.76 -3.86
C ARG A 36 21.51 0.53 -3.38
N HIS A 37 20.82 1.57 -2.90
CA HIS A 37 19.45 1.44 -2.40
C HIS A 37 18.48 1.18 -3.56
N ARG A 38 18.71 1.83 -4.71
CA ARG A 38 17.93 1.57 -5.91
C ARG A 38 18.04 0.11 -6.37
N ALA A 39 19.23 -0.47 -6.34
CA ALA A 39 19.42 -1.88 -6.73
C ALA A 39 18.60 -2.83 -5.86
N HIS A 40 18.68 -2.68 -4.53
CA HIS A 40 17.89 -3.51 -3.61
C HIS A 40 16.37 -3.30 -3.76
N LEU A 41 15.91 -2.05 -3.88
CA LEU A 41 14.49 -1.76 -4.12
C LEU A 41 13.99 -2.37 -5.44
N LEU A 42 14.79 -2.33 -6.50
CA LEU A 42 14.44 -2.95 -7.78
C LEU A 42 14.40 -4.49 -7.69
N ASN A 43 15.25 -5.11 -6.89
CA ASN A 43 15.24 -6.55 -6.67
C ASN A 43 13.98 -6.98 -5.89
N VAL A 44 13.61 -6.22 -4.85
CA VAL A 44 12.36 -6.42 -4.10
C VAL A 44 11.15 -6.22 -5.01
N TYR A 45 11.17 -5.18 -5.85
CA TYR A 45 10.10 -4.94 -6.81
C TYR A 45 9.95 -6.09 -7.81
N GLY A 46 11.07 -6.67 -8.26
CA GLY A 46 11.04 -7.88 -9.10
C GLY A 46 10.27 -9.01 -8.43
N TYR A 47 10.53 -9.28 -7.15
CA TYR A 47 9.77 -10.27 -6.38
C TYR A 47 8.27 -9.95 -6.29
N ALA A 48 7.93 -8.72 -5.89
CA ALA A 48 6.53 -8.30 -5.77
C ALA A 48 5.80 -8.46 -7.11
N ARG A 49 6.48 -8.11 -8.21
CA ARG A 49 5.92 -8.21 -9.55
C ARG A 49 5.71 -9.65 -10.00
N ILE A 50 6.64 -10.57 -9.69
CA ILE A 50 6.44 -12.01 -9.97
C ILE A 50 5.17 -12.52 -9.27
N VAL A 51 5.00 -12.19 -7.99
CA VAL A 51 3.84 -12.62 -7.20
C VAL A 51 2.54 -12.05 -7.81
N ASP A 52 2.54 -10.76 -8.13
CA ASP A 52 1.44 -10.03 -8.76
C ASP A 52 1.08 -10.59 -10.15
N ASP A 53 2.08 -10.81 -11.01
CA ASP A 53 1.96 -11.41 -12.34
C ASP A 53 1.29 -12.79 -12.30
N ILE A 54 1.63 -13.62 -11.31
CA ILE A 54 0.96 -14.91 -11.11
C ILE A 54 -0.52 -14.71 -10.75
N GLY A 55 -0.85 -13.70 -9.95
CA GLY A 55 -2.22 -13.36 -9.58
C GLY A 55 -3.07 -12.83 -10.73
N ASP A 56 -2.46 -12.09 -11.65
CA ASP A 56 -3.18 -11.38 -12.71
C ASP A 56 -3.19 -12.13 -14.04
N GLU A 57 -2.02 -12.59 -14.49
CA GLU A 57 -1.80 -13.05 -15.86
C GLU A 57 -1.81 -14.57 -15.99
N ALA A 58 -1.48 -15.32 -14.93
CA ALA A 58 -1.42 -16.77 -15.02
C ALA A 58 -2.81 -17.43 -15.08
N PRO A 59 -2.96 -18.57 -15.79
CA PRO A 59 -4.17 -19.39 -15.78
C PRO A 59 -4.57 -19.75 -14.35
N ARG A 60 -5.87 -19.64 -14.03
CA ARG A 60 -6.38 -19.79 -12.66
C ARG A 60 -6.01 -21.13 -12.00
N ASP A 61 -5.97 -22.21 -12.78
CA ASP A 61 -5.61 -23.56 -12.36
C ASP A 61 -4.10 -23.76 -12.12
N GLU A 62 -3.25 -22.85 -12.61
CA GLU A 62 -1.79 -22.89 -12.42
C GLU A 62 -1.31 -22.00 -11.26
N ARG A 63 -2.08 -20.99 -10.85
CA ARG A 63 -1.66 -19.94 -9.89
C ARG A 63 -1.13 -20.51 -8.58
N THR A 64 -1.87 -21.43 -7.96
CA THR A 64 -1.47 -22.05 -6.70
C THR A 64 -0.11 -22.75 -6.82
N ALA A 65 0.06 -23.56 -7.87
CA ALA A 65 1.32 -24.28 -8.09
C ALA A 65 2.51 -23.34 -8.36
N LEU A 66 2.28 -22.23 -9.07
CA LEU A 66 3.29 -21.19 -9.31
C LEU A 66 3.67 -20.45 -8.02
N LEU A 67 2.70 -20.10 -7.18
CA LEU A 67 2.98 -19.50 -5.86
C LEU A 67 3.73 -20.45 -4.94
N ASP A 68 3.41 -21.75 -4.97
CA ASP A 68 4.13 -22.77 -4.21
C ASP A 68 5.59 -22.91 -4.68
N LEU A 69 5.87 -22.69 -5.97
CA LEU A 69 7.25 -22.62 -6.47
C LEU A 69 8.00 -21.41 -5.90
N VAL A 70 7.36 -20.23 -5.89
CA VAL A 70 7.95 -19.02 -5.31
C VAL A 70 8.20 -19.18 -3.81
N GLU A 71 7.26 -19.78 -3.08
CA GLU A 71 7.39 -20.03 -1.64
C GLU A 71 8.53 -21.03 -1.34
N ARG A 72 8.65 -22.12 -2.10
CA ARG A 72 9.78 -23.06 -1.97
C ARG A 72 11.13 -22.37 -2.22
N ASP A 73 11.20 -21.49 -3.20
CA ASP A 73 12.42 -20.75 -3.48
C ASP A 73 12.75 -19.72 -2.37
N LEU A 74 11.73 -19.13 -1.76
CA LEU A 74 11.91 -18.30 -0.58
C LEU A 74 12.51 -19.13 0.57
N ASP A 75 11.99 -20.34 0.81
CA ASP A 75 12.54 -21.24 1.83
C ASP A 75 14.00 -21.61 1.56
N ARG A 76 14.37 -21.85 0.29
CA ARG A 76 15.77 -22.10 -0.11
C ARG A 76 16.68 -20.91 0.19
N ILE A 77 16.24 -19.70 -0.17
CA ILE A 77 16.99 -18.47 0.12
C ILE A 77 17.26 -18.34 1.63
N TYR A 78 16.24 -18.56 2.46
CA TYR A 78 16.38 -18.47 3.92
C TYR A 78 17.11 -19.65 4.57
N ALA A 79 17.26 -20.77 3.86
CA ALA A 79 18.14 -21.87 4.24
C ALA A 79 19.61 -21.65 3.82
N GLY A 80 19.91 -20.55 3.10
CA GLY A 80 21.25 -20.27 2.55
C GLY A 80 21.57 -21.06 1.28
N GLU A 81 20.55 -21.58 0.60
CA GLU A 81 20.66 -22.31 -0.66
C GLU A 81 20.40 -21.40 -1.87
N GLU A 82 20.91 -21.77 -3.05
CA GLU A 82 20.61 -21.06 -4.29
C GLU A 82 19.13 -21.28 -4.67
N PRO A 83 18.35 -20.24 -5.02
CA PRO A 83 16.98 -20.42 -5.54
C PRO A 83 16.97 -21.12 -6.91
N GLY A 84 15.89 -21.82 -7.22
CA GLY A 84 15.73 -22.55 -8.49
C GLY A 84 15.25 -21.67 -9.64
N LEU A 85 14.45 -20.65 -9.33
CA LEU A 85 13.93 -19.67 -10.25
C LEU A 85 14.99 -18.58 -10.49
N PRO A 86 15.44 -18.34 -11.73
CA PRO A 86 16.42 -17.30 -12.04
C PRO A 86 15.99 -15.91 -11.55
N ALA A 87 14.70 -15.63 -11.64
CA ALA A 87 14.07 -14.40 -11.18
C ALA A 87 14.27 -14.12 -9.67
N MET A 88 14.40 -15.17 -8.86
CA MET A 88 14.58 -15.09 -7.40
C MET A 88 16.04 -14.86 -6.97
N ARG A 89 17.02 -15.03 -7.87
CA ARG A 89 18.46 -14.87 -7.54
C ARG A 89 18.81 -13.46 -7.06
N ASN A 90 18.27 -12.44 -7.72
CA ASN A 90 18.51 -11.05 -7.33
C ASN A 90 17.89 -10.73 -5.96
N LEU A 91 16.78 -11.38 -5.61
CA LEU A 91 16.19 -11.26 -4.29
C LEU A 91 17.09 -11.91 -3.23
N ALA A 92 17.66 -13.08 -3.50
CA ALA A 92 18.55 -13.80 -2.57
C ALA A 92 19.72 -12.92 -2.09
N THR A 93 20.37 -12.20 -3.01
CA THR A 93 21.43 -11.23 -2.68
C THR A 93 20.91 -10.14 -1.76
N THR A 94 19.78 -9.52 -2.10
CA THR A 94 19.18 -8.45 -1.29
C THR A 94 18.78 -8.90 0.11
N VAL A 95 18.17 -10.09 0.23
CA VAL A 95 17.77 -10.67 1.52
C VAL A 95 18.99 -10.89 2.41
N THR A 96 20.05 -11.46 1.84
CA THR A 96 21.30 -11.77 2.57
C THR A 96 22.03 -10.48 2.98
N ASP A 97 22.19 -9.53 2.06
CA ASP A 97 22.94 -8.28 2.29
C ASP A 97 22.31 -7.39 3.36
N LEU A 98 20.98 -7.43 3.48
CA LEU A 98 20.21 -6.51 4.33
C LEU A 98 19.51 -7.21 5.51
N ASP A 99 19.76 -8.51 5.71
CA ASP A 99 19.17 -9.33 6.76
C ASP A 99 17.64 -9.14 6.86
N ILE A 100 16.97 -9.20 5.71
CA ILE A 100 15.52 -8.99 5.64
C ILE A 100 14.81 -10.28 6.08
N PRO A 101 13.93 -10.26 7.10
CA PRO A 101 13.23 -11.46 7.53
C PRO A 101 12.30 -12.00 6.44
N ALA A 102 12.00 -13.30 6.51
CA ALA A 102 11.13 -13.99 5.54
C ALA A 102 9.67 -13.54 5.60
N GLU A 103 9.21 -13.15 6.79
CA GLU A 103 7.78 -12.95 7.05
C GLU A 103 7.13 -11.86 6.16
N PRO A 104 7.76 -10.69 5.90
CA PRO A 104 7.22 -9.74 4.94
C PRO A 104 6.98 -10.33 3.54
N PHE A 105 7.93 -11.09 2.99
CA PHE A 105 7.75 -11.72 1.68
C PHE A 105 6.64 -12.78 1.71
N ARG A 106 6.59 -13.61 2.76
CA ARG A 106 5.50 -14.59 2.93
C ARG A 106 4.13 -13.94 3.06
N ARG A 107 4.02 -12.78 3.73
CA ARG A 107 2.75 -12.02 3.82
C ARG A 107 2.27 -11.56 2.43
N LEU A 108 3.17 -11.13 1.54
CA LEU A 108 2.80 -10.79 0.16
C LEU A 108 2.29 -12.00 -0.65
N LEU A 109 2.91 -13.17 -0.48
CA LEU A 109 2.38 -14.42 -1.07
C LEU A 109 0.99 -14.77 -0.51
N ARG A 110 0.79 -14.63 0.80
CA ARG A 110 -0.51 -14.86 1.44
C ARG A 110 -1.57 -13.87 0.94
N ALA A 111 -1.21 -12.60 0.74
CA ALA A 111 -2.11 -11.60 0.16
C ALA A 111 -2.59 -12.02 -1.23
N ASN A 112 -1.67 -12.45 -2.10
CA ASN A 112 -2.02 -12.92 -3.43
C ASN A 112 -2.93 -14.15 -3.41
N ARG A 113 -2.65 -15.13 -2.53
CA ARG A 113 -3.52 -16.29 -2.33
C ARG A 113 -4.91 -15.88 -1.86
N GLN A 114 -4.99 -14.98 -0.87
CA GLN A 114 -6.26 -14.45 -0.38
C GLN A 114 -7.04 -13.75 -1.49
N ASP A 115 -6.37 -12.98 -2.34
CA ASP A 115 -7.00 -12.30 -3.47
C ASP A 115 -7.59 -13.28 -4.49
N GLN A 116 -7.16 -14.54 -4.55
CA GLN A 116 -7.79 -15.53 -5.43
C GLN A 116 -9.14 -16.04 -4.90
N GLU A 117 -9.37 -15.92 -3.60
CA GLU A 117 -10.53 -16.49 -2.89
C GLU A 117 -11.51 -15.43 -2.39
N VAL A 118 -11.00 -14.28 -1.96
CA VAL A 118 -11.75 -13.18 -1.35
C VAL A 118 -11.89 -12.04 -2.35
N SER A 119 -13.12 -11.66 -2.63
CA SER A 119 -13.45 -10.56 -3.56
C SER A 119 -14.18 -9.40 -2.90
N ARG A 120 -14.68 -9.58 -1.67
CA ARG A 120 -15.51 -8.63 -0.92
C ARG A 120 -15.12 -8.71 0.56
N TYR A 121 -14.99 -7.55 1.20
CA TYR A 121 -14.65 -7.43 2.62
C TYR A 121 -15.86 -6.91 3.40
N GLU A 122 -16.33 -7.69 4.37
CA GLU A 122 -17.59 -7.40 5.06
C GLU A 122 -17.48 -6.13 5.93
N THR A 123 -16.39 -6.03 6.70
CA THR A 123 -16.12 -4.91 7.59
C THR A 123 -14.82 -4.18 7.24
N PHE A 124 -14.63 -2.99 7.81
CA PHE A 124 -13.35 -2.29 7.70
C PHE A 124 -12.20 -3.06 8.36
N ASP A 125 -12.45 -3.82 9.42
CA ASP A 125 -11.43 -4.64 10.07
C ASP A 125 -10.96 -5.79 9.17
N ASP A 126 -11.85 -6.36 8.36
CA ASP A 126 -11.47 -7.37 7.35
C ASP A 126 -10.57 -6.76 6.27
N LEU A 127 -10.88 -5.53 5.83
CA LEU A 127 -10.05 -4.79 4.89
C LEU A 127 -8.68 -4.45 5.50
N LEU A 128 -8.64 -4.05 6.78
CA LEU A 128 -7.38 -3.82 7.50
C LEU A 128 -6.57 -5.11 7.59
N ALA A 129 -7.20 -6.25 7.92
CA ALA A 129 -6.54 -7.55 7.95
C ALA A 129 -5.90 -7.90 6.60
N TYR A 130 -6.58 -7.62 5.49
CA TYR A 130 -5.98 -7.72 4.16
C TYR A 130 -4.80 -6.77 3.95
N CYS A 131 -4.91 -5.50 4.33
CA CYS A 131 -3.81 -4.53 4.23
C CYS A 131 -2.57 -4.97 5.04
N THR A 132 -2.79 -5.69 6.15
CA THR A 132 -1.66 -6.30 6.87
C THR A 132 -0.94 -7.34 6.02
N LEU A 133 -1.59 -8.02 5.08
CA LEU A 133 -0.90 -8.95 4.19
C LEU A 133 -0.33 -8.24 2.96
N SER A 134 -1.08 -7.32 2.35
CA SER A 134 -0.76 -6.74 1.03
C SER A 134 0.13 -5.49 1.09
N ALA A 135 0.04 -4.67 2.14
CA ALA A 135 0.65 -3.33 2.17
C ALA A 135 1.77 -3.19 3.22
N ASP A 136 1.48 -3.55 4.48
CA ASP A 136 2.42 -3.40 5.60
C ASP A 136 3.81 -4.04 5.36
N PRO A 137 3.89 -5.26 4.77
CA PRO A 137 5.18 -5.88 4.47
C PRO A 137 6.08 -5.04 3.56
N VAL A 138 5.52 -4.28 2.64
CA VAL A 138 6.28 -3.40 1.75
C VAL A 138 7.01 -2.34 2.55
N GLY A 139 6.34 -1.73 3.53
CA GLY A 139 6.94 -0.75 4.44
C GLY A 139 8.07 -1.35 5.26
N HIS A 140 7.87 -2.56 5.79
CA HIS A 140 8.91 -3.30 6.50
C HIS A 140 10.16 -3.50 5.63
N ILE A 141 9.98 -4.01 4.41
CA ILE A 141 11.09 -4.26 3.48
C ILE A 141 11.81 -2.95 3.14
N VAL A 142 11.09 -1.88 2.87
CA VAL A 142 11.66 -0.55 2.61
C VAL A 142 12.51 -0.08 3.80
N LEU A 143 12.03 -0.25 5.03
CA LEU A 143 12.80 0.09 6.22
C LEU A 143 14.07 -0.77 6.36
N HIS A 144 14.04 -2.06 6.03
CA HIS A 144 15.24 -2.89 5.98
C HIS A 144 16.25 -2.40 4.92
N VAL A 145 15.78 -2.05 3.71
CA VAL A 145 16.65 -1.52 2.64
C VAL A 145 17.39 -0.24 3.04
N PHE A 146 16.78 0.55 3.92
CA PHE A 146 17.40 1.75 4.47
C PHE A 146 18.13 1.54 5.81
N GLY A 147 18.20 0.31 6.32
CA GLY A 147 18.82 0.00 7.61
C GLY A 147 18.09 0.67 8.80
N ALA A 148 16.78 0.83 8.69
CA ALA A 148 15.96 1.61 9.61
C ALA A 148 14.81 0.81 10.26
N ALA A 149 14.72 -0.50 10.01
CA ALA A 149 13.71 -1.37 10.58
C ALA A 149 13.97 -1.59 12.09
N THR A 150 13.08 -1.06 12.93
CA THR A 150 13.12 -1.25 14.39
C THR A 150 11.69 -1.46 14.93
N PRO A 151 11.51 -2.19 16.05
CA PRO A 151 10.18 -2.49 16.58
C PRO A 151 9.30 -1.26 16.86
N ASP A 152 9.88 -0.10 17.13
CA ASP A 152 9.16 1.16 17.35
C ASP A 152 8.79 1.92 16.05
N ARG A 153 9.44 1.58 14.92
CA ARG A 153 9.21 2.21 13.62
C ARG A 153 8.28 1.40 12.73
N LEU A 154 8.28 0.07 12.85
CA LEU A 154 7.43 -0.82 12.05
C LEU A 154 5.94 -0.44 12.17
N PRO A 155 5.35 -0.25 13.37
CA PRO A 155 3.93 0.09 13.47
C PRO A 155 3.57 1.44 12.82
N LEU A 156 4.49 2.41 12.82
CA LEU A 156 4.27 3.69 12.12
C LEU A 156 4.37 3.53 10.60
N SER A 157 5.21 2.60 10.13
CA SER A 157 5.28 2.23 8.72
C SER A 157 3.98 1.58 8.26
N ASP A 158 3.43 0.68 9.07
CA ASP A 158 2.16 -0.01 8.79
C ASP A 158 1.04 1.01 8.60
N LYS A 159 0.96 2.02 9.49
CA LYS A 159 -0.01 3.12 9.36
C LYS A 159 0.13 3.88 8.03
N VAL A 160 1.35 4.13 7.56
CA VAL A 160 1.57 4.77 6.26
C VAL A 160 1.15 3.83 5.12
N CYS A 161 1.58 2.57 5.14
CA CYS A 161 1.32 1.59 4.10
C CYS A 161 -0.17 1.26 3.96
N THR A 162 -0.82 0.90 5.06
CA THR A 162 -2.26 0.66 5.12
C THR A 162 -3.06 1.89 4.66
N ALA A 163 -2.67 3.11 5.06
CA ALA A 163 -3.34 4.32 4.59
C ALA A 163 -3.22 4.51 3.07
N LEU A 164 -2.03 4.27 2.50
CA LEU A 164 -1.82 4.35 1.06
C LEU A 164 -2.65 3.32 0.30
N GLN A 165 -2.71 2.08 0.79
CA GLN A 165 -3.51 1.01 0.21
C GLN A 165 -5.00 1.36 0.18
N ILE A 166 -5.52 1.91 1.28
CA ILE A 166 -6.93 2.34 1.33
C ILE A 166 -7.20 3.50 0.37
N ILE A 167 -6.25 4.43 0.21
CA ILE A 167 -6.37 5.54 -0.76
C ILE A 167 -6.40 4.99 -2.19
N GLU A 168 -5.58 4.00 -2.51
CA GLU A 168 -5.58 3.32 -3.81
C GLU A 168 -6.93 2.66 -4.08
N HIS A 169 -7.44 1.84 -3.14
CA HIS A 169 -8.78 1.26 -3.23
C HIS A 169 -9.89 2.31 -3.36
N CYS A 170 -9.72 3.51 -2.81
CA CYS A 170 -10.65 4.62 -3.03
C CYS A 170 -10.56 5.19 -4.45
N GLN A 171 -9.36 5.29 -5.03
CA GLN A 171 -9.16 5.84 -6.36
C GLN A 171 -9.63 4.88 -7.45
N ASP A 172 -9.49 3.57 -7.21
CA ASP A 172 -9.64 2.53 -8.22
C ASP A 172 -10.92 1.70 -8.08
N VAL A 173 -11.89 2.17 -7.26
CA VAL A 173 -13.20 1.53 -7.02
C VAL A 173 -13.85 0.94 -8.30
N GLY A 174 -13.86 1.71 -9.39
CA GLY A 174 -14.48 1.28 -10.63
C GLY A 174 -13.64 0.26 -11.41
N GLU A 175 -12.32 0.33 -11.32
CA GLU A 175 -11.41 -0.63 -11.94
C GLU A 175 -11.44 -1.97 -11.20
N ASP A 176 -11.33 -1.92 -9.87
CA ASP A 176 -11.48 -3.08 -8.99
C ASP A 176 -12.80 -3.81 -9.26
N HIS A 177 -13.91 -3.08 -9.36
CA HIS A 177 -15.22 -3.66 -9.64
C HIS A 177 -15.25 -4.38 -11.00
N ARG A 178 -14.69 -3.79 -12.05
CA ARG A 178 -14.58 -4.44 -13.38
C ARG A 178 -13.73 -5.71 -13.34
N ASN A 179 -12.76 -5.76 -12.45
CA ASN A 179 -11.91 -6.92 -12.19
C ASN A 179 -12.56 -7.93 -11.21
N GLY A 180 -13.82 -7.71 -10.81
CA GLY A 180 -14.61 -8.59 -9.97
C GLY A 180 -14.37 -8.45 -8.47
N ARG A 181 -13.76 -7.34 -8.03
CA ARG A 181 -13.39 -7.06 -6.64
C ARG A 181 -14.09 -5.82 -6.09
N ILE A 182 -14.40 -5.83 -4.80
CA ILE A 182 -14.92 -4.67 -4.08
C ILE A 182 -14.20 -4.59 -2.73
N TYR A 183 -13.21 -3.70 -2.64
CA TYR A 183 -12.46 -3.47 -1.41
C TYR A 183 -13.17 -2.56 -0.42
N LEU A 184 -14.11 -1.71 -0.89
CA LEU A 184 -14.94 -0.91 0.02
C LEU A 184 -15.72 -1.85 0.96
N PRO A 185 -15.69 -1.61 2.29
CA PRO A 185 -16.40 -2.46 3.25
C PRO A 185 -17.90 -2.58 2.92
N GLN A 186 -18.42 -3.81 2.93
CA GLN A 186 -19.82 -4.06 2.56
C GLN A 186 -20.79 -3.45 3.57
N ASP A 187 -20.44 -3.41 4.86
CA ASP A 187 -21.23 -2.77 5.90
C ASP A 187 -21.37 -1.26 5.68
N ASP A 188 -20.31 -0.58 5.29
CA ASP A 188 -20.32 0.84 4.95
C ASP A 188 -21.09 1.10 3.66
N LEU A 189 -20.95 0.26 2.63
CA LEU A 189 -21.78 0.35 1.42
C LEU A 189 -23.28 0.28 1.78
N ARG A 190 -23.68 -0.72 2.58
CA ARG A 190 -25.08 -0.87 3.05
C ARG A 190 -25.52 0.29 3.94
N ARG A 191 -24.66 0.79 4.84
CA ARG A 191 -24.96 1.91 5.74
C ARG A 191 -25.29 3.19 4.98
N PHE A 192 -24.65 3.43 3.83
CA PHE A 192 -24.96 4.56 2.96
C PHE A 192 -26.04 4.25 1.92
N GLY A 193 -26.61 3.04 1.93
CA GLY A 193 -27.65 2.61 0.99
C GLY A 193 -27.14 2.39 -0.43
N CYS A 194 -25.84 2.11 -0.60
CA CYS A 194 -25.24 1.75 -1.88
C CYS A 194 -25.64 0.32 -2.27
N VAL A 195 -25.93 0.14 -3.55
CA VAL A 195 -26.08 -1.17 -4.18
C VAL A 195 -24.91 -1.40 -5.13
N GLU A 196 -24.58 -2.65 -5.42
CA GLU A 196 -23.42 -2.98 -6.26
C GLU A 196 -23.47 -2.33 -7.65
N SER A 197 -24.67 -2.21 -8.25
CA SER A 197 -24.87 -1.52 -9.53
C SER A 197 -24.58 0.00 -9.51
N ASP A 198 -24.27 0.59 -8.35
CA ASP A 198 -23.73 1.94 -8.26
C ASP A 198 -22.27 2.03 -8.73
N LEU A 199 -21.52 0.94 -8.63
CA LEU A 199 -20.12 0.84 -9.03
C LEU A 199 -19.96 0.83 -10.57
N ASP A 200 -21.03 0.49 -11.30
CA ASP A 200 -21.08 0.48 -12.77
C ASP A 200 -21.48 1.83 -13.39
N ARG A 201 -21.73 2.86 -12.57
CA ARG A 201 -22.19 4.16 -13.04
C ARG A 201 -21.05 4.93 -13.72
N SER A 202 -21.38 5.76 -14.70
CA SER A 202 -20.42 6.68 -15.33
C SER A 202 -20.02 7.87 -14.46
N VAL A 203 -20.78 8.13 -13.40
CA VAL A 203 -20.52 9.18 -12.40
C VAL A 203 -20.84 8.61 -11.03
N THR A 204 -20.00 8.91 -10.04
CA THR A 204 -20.13 8.38 -8.69
C THR A 204 -21.39 8.94 -8.01
N PRO A 205 -22.37 8.11 -7.63
CA PRO A 205 -23.57 8.58 -6.93
C PRO A 205 -23.25 9.16 -5.56
N THR A 206 -24.09 10.07 -5.05
CA THR A 206 -23.87 10.76 -3.75
C THR A 206 -23.63 9.79 -2.59
N ARG A 207 -24.35 8.67 -2.55
CA ARG A 207 -24.17 7.62 -1.53
C ARG A 207 -22.79 6.97 -1.59
N LEU A 208 -22.31 6.64 -2.79
CA LEU A 208 -20.97 6.04 -2.97
C LEU A 208 -19.87 7.05 -2.67
N ARG A 209 -20.04 8.33 -3.04
CA ARG A 209 -19.14 9.42 -2.62
C ARG A 209 -19.02 9.49 -1.10
N GLY A 210 -20.12 9.28 -0.37
CA GLY A 210 -20.14 9.20 1.09
C GLY A 210 -19.28 8.07 1.65
N VAL A 211 -19.35 6.88 1.04
CA VAL A 211 -18.52 5.71 1.42
C VAL A 211 -17.04 5.98 1.15
N VAL A 212 -16.70 6.49 -0.04
CA VAL A 212 -15.32 6.85 -0.39
C VAL A 212 -14.77 7.93 0.54
N ALA A 213 -15.58 8.95 0.87
CA ALA A 213 -15.20 10.00 1.82
C ALA A 213 -14.93 9.45 3.22
N LEU A 214 -15.72 8.47 3.69
CA LEU A 214 -15.49 7.78 4.96
C LEU A 214 -14.16 7.03 4.97
N GLN A 215 -13.86 6.25 3.93
CA GLN A 215 -12.59 5.51 3.86
C GLN A 215 -11.39 6.46 3.73
N ALA A 216 -11.51 7.52 2.93
CA ALA A 216 -10.50 8.57 2.83
C ALA A 216 -10.25 9.30 4.16
N ALA A 217 -11.29 9.47 5.00
CA ALA A 217 -11.13 10.02 6.34
C ALA A 217 -10.32 9.08 7.25
N ARG A 218 -10.64 7.79 7.27
CA ARG A 218 -9.88 6.77 8.03
C ARG A 218 -8.42 6.69 7.58
N ALA A 219 -8.17 6.68 6.27
CA ALA A 219 -6.82 6.72 5.72
C ALA A 219 -6.06 7.99 6.13
N ARG A 220 -6.73 9.15 6.18
CA ARG A 220 -6.12 10.41 6.62
C ARG A 220 -5.69 10.36 8.09
N GLU A 221 -6.48 9.74 8.96
CA GLU A 221 -6.13 9.54 10.39
C GLU A 221 -4.90 8.64 10.53
N MET A 222 -4.89 7.51 9.85
CA MET A 222 -3.73 6.59 9.85
C MET A 222 -2.47 7.25 9.26
N LEU A 223 -2.60 7.98 8.16
CA LEU A 223 -1.46 8.68 7.56
C LEU A 223 -0.93 9.80 8.48
N ALA A 224 -1.81 10.46 9.23
CA ALA A 224 -1.40 11.42 10.24
C ALA A 224 -0.62 10.76 11.38
N GLU A 225 -1.08 9.61 11.90
CA GLU A 225 -0.31 8.83 12.88
C GLU A 225 1.05 8.39 12.32
N GLY A 226 1.04 7.78 11.13
CA GLY A 226 2.22 7.25 10.45
C GLY A 226 3.24 8.32 10.06
N ALA A 227 2.81 9.58 9.84
CA ALA A 227 3.71 10.70 9.57
C ALA A 227 4.70 10.98 10.72
N GLY A 228 4.43 10.48 11.93
CA GLY A 228 5.38 10.45 13.04
C GLY A 228 6.66 9.64 12.79
N LEU A 229 6.70 8.82 11.73
CA LEU A 229 7.88 8.04 11.32
C LEU A 229 8.99 8.92 10.72
N ALA A 230 8.64 9.84 9.82
CA ALA A 230 9.64 10.61 9.05
C ALA A 230 10.66 11.36 9.93
N PRO A 231 10.27 12.02 11.05
CA PRO A 231 11.22 12.63 11.97
C PRO A 231 12.18 11.65 12.66
N ARG A 232 11.80 10.37 12.81
CA ARG A 232 12.60 9.30 13.44
C ARG A 232 13.63 8.68 12.50
N LEU A 233 13.63 9.11 11.24
CA LEU A 233 14.51 8.63 10.18
C LEU A 233 15.56 9.70 9.82
N HIS A 234 16.64 9.25 9.17
CA HIS A 234 17.73 10.09 8.70
C HIS A 234 18.04 9.82 7.22
N GLY A 235 18.75 10.76 6.58
CA GLY A 235 19.22 10.61 5.19
C GLY A 235 18.10 10.26 4.20
N PHE A 236 18.40 9.29 3.32
CA PHE A 236 17.48 8.89 2.25
C PHE A 236 16.22 8.16 2.74
N ALA A 237 16.28 7.48 3.90
CA ALA A 237 15.12 6.85 4.51
C ALA A 237 14.03 7.88 4.81
N ARG A 238 14.43 9.00 5.43
CA ARG A 238 13.54 10.12 5.72
C ARG A 238 12.96 10.74 4.45
N VAL A 239 13.81 10.95 3.43
CA VAL A 239 13.38 11.53 2.15
C VAL A 239 12.32 10.64 1.48
N ALA A 240 12.56 9.32 1.44
CA ALA A 240 11.65 8.36 0.82
C ALA A 240 10.31 8.29 1.58
N VAL A 241 10.34 8.08 2.90
CA VAL A 241 9.12 7.99 3.72
C VAL A 241 8.34 9.30 3.73
N ALA A 242 9.00 10.45 3.81
CA ALA A 242 8.33 11.74 3.66
C ALA A 242 7.67 11.89 2.28
N GLY A 243 8.26 11.31 1.24
CA GLY A 243 7.68 11.23 -0.11
C GLY A 243 6.39 10.42 -0.14
N TYR A 244 6.37 9.24 0.48
CA TYR A 244 5.17 8.40 0.58
C TYR A 244 4.04 9.09 1.34
N VAL A 245 4.35 9.69 2.50
CA VAL A 245 3.38 10.46 3.28
C VAL A 245 2.81 11.63 2.46
N ALA A 246 3.69 12.38 1.77
CA ALA A 246 3.27 13.49 0.92
C ALA A 246 2.42 13.02 -0.28
N GLY A 247 2.73 11.85 -0.85
CA GLY A 247 1.97 11.20 -1.91
C GLY A 247 0.54 10.90 -1.46
N GLY A 248 0.38 10.23 -0.32
CA GLY A 248 -0.93 9.95 0.27
C GLY A 248 -1.72 11.22 0.57
N LEU A 249 -1.10 12.24 1.17
CA LEU A 249 -1.76 13.54 1.43
C LEU A 249 -2.17 14.26 0.14
N ALA A 250 -1.38 14.14 -0.92
CA ALA A 250 -1.71 14.72 -2.22
C ALA A 250 -2.82 13.96 -2.95
N ALA A 251 -2.88 12.64 -2.79
CA ALA A 251 -3.94 11.79 -3.33
C ALA A 251 -5.27 12.02 -2.61
N LEU A 252 -5.26 12.10 -1.27
CA LEU A 252 -6.43 12.51 -0.47
C LEU A 252 -6.94 13.90 -0.90
N ALA A 253 -6.06 14.86 -1.11
CA ALA A 253 -6.44 16.19 -1.61
C ALA A 253 -7.00 16.15 -3.04
N ALA A 254 -6.62 15.17 -3.86
CA ALA A 254 -7.21 14.96 -5.18
C ALA A 254 -8.63 14.42 -5.08
N LEU A 255 -8.86 13.42 -4.21
CA LEU A 255 -10.19 12.88 -3.91
C LEU A 255 -11.14 13.99 -3.39
N ASP A 256 -10.67 14.82 -2.45
CA ASP A 256 -11.42 15.96 -1.93
C ASP A 256 -11.78 16.97 -3.04
N ARG A 257 -10.79 17.34 -3.88
CA ARG A 257 -10.95 18.30 -4.98
C ARG A 257 -11.99 17.82 -6.00
N ASP A 258 -11.97 16.53 -6.31
CA ASP A 258 -12.84 15.93 -7.30
C ASP A 258 -14.19 15.49 -6.67
N ALA A 259 -14.46 15.91 -5.44
CA ALA A 259 -15.68 15.63 -4.67
C ALA A 259 -16.00 14.13 -4.63
N TYR A 260 -14.95 13.31 -4.50
CA TYR A 260 -14.98 11.85 -4.46
C TYR A 260 -15.64 11.20 -5.69
N ASP A 261 -15.60 11.85 -6.85
CA ASP A 261 -16.10 11.30 -8.09
C ASP A 261 -15.10 10.34 -8.76
N VAL A 262 -14.96 9.14 -8.19
CA VAL A 262 -13.96 8.13 -8.56
C VAL A 262 -14.35 7.27 -9.77
N LEU A 263 -15.63 7.21 -10.13
CA LEU A 263 -16.10 6.54 -11.35
C LEU A 263 -16.05 7.45 -12.58
N GLY A 264 -16.38 8.74 -12.41
CA GLY A 264 -16.42 9.72 -13.51
C GLY A 264 -15.09 10.40 -13.79
N ARG A 265 -14.11 10.29 -12.87
CA ARG A 265 -12.82 10.98 -12.96
C ARG A 265 -11.69 10.15 -12.38
N THR A 266 -10.55 10.16 -13.04
CA THR A 266 -9.30 9.67 -12.44
C THR A 266 -8.73 10.76 -11.52
N SER A 267 -8.89 10.56 -10.21
CA SER A 267 -8.44 11.52 -9.20
C SER A 267 -6.92 11.46 -9.00
N ARG A 268 -6.15 12.26 -9.76
CA ARG A 268 -4.67 12.26 -9.67
C ARG A 268 -4.10 13.38 -8.78
N PRO A 269 -3.04 13.09 -8.00
CA PRO A 269 -2.34 14.09 -7.21
C PRO A 269 -1.62 15.11 -8.11
N LYS A 270 -1.63 16.39 -7.71
CA LYS A 270 -0.86 17.43 -8.40
C LYS A 270 0.58 17.44 -7.89
N LYS A 271 1.57 17.53 -8.80
CA LYS A 271 3.01 17.65 -8.44
C LYS A 271 3.28 18.81 -7.48
N THR A 272 2.58 19.93 -7.65
CA THR A 272 2.69 21.08 -6.74
C THR A 272 2.22 20.76 -5.32
N ARG A 273 1.11 20.02 -5.19
CA ARG A 273 0.60 19.58 -3.88
C ARG A 273 1.56 18.59 -3.23
N LEU A 274 2.04 17.61 -3.98
CA LEU A 274 3.06 16.65 -3.52
C LEU A 274 4.29 17.37 -2.95
N PHE A 275 4.84 18.33 -3.70
CA PHE A 275 6.01 19.09 -3.27
C PHE A 275 5.76 19.90 -1.98
N VAL A 276 4.59 20.54 -1.86
CA VAL A 276 4.21 21.29 -0.65
C VAL A 276 4.12 20.36 0.57
N GLU A 277 3.45 19.22 0.43
CA GLU A 277 3.31 18.27 1.55
C GLU A 277 4.64 17.60 1.90
N TRP A 278 5.49 17.32 0.91
CA TRP A 278 6.83 16.82 1.14
C TRP A 278 7.68 17.82 1.93
N SER A 279 7.66 19.10 1.52
CA SER A 279 8.38 20.18 2.22
C SER A 279 7.91 20.33 3.67
N ARG A 280 6.59 20.23 3.91
CA ARG A 280 6.01 20.28 5.26
C ARG A 280 6.45 19.11 6.11
N THR A 281 6.34 17.88 5.57
CA THR A 281 6.71 16.64 6.27
C THR A 281 8.21 16.64 6.62
N MET A 282 9.05 17.09 5.70
CA MET A 282 10.48 17.28 5.93
C MET A 282 10.77 18.36 6.98
N GLY A 283 9.96 19.42 7.06
CA GLY A 283 10.10 20.50 8.04
C GLY A 283 9.67 20.16 9.47
N VAL A 284 9.02 19.01 9.71
CA VAL A 284 8.60 18.63 11.08
C VAL A 284 9.78 18.01 11.84
N SER A 285 10.03 18.51 13.05
CA SER A 285 11.05 17.97 13.97
C SER A 285 10.45 16.95 14.95
N GLN A 286 11.29 16.05 15.47
CA GLN A 286 10.87 15.07 16.49
C GLN A 286 10.23 15.73 17.71
N THR A 287 10.77 16.87 18.17
CA THR A 287 10.28 17.61 19.35
C THR A 287 8.88 18.19 19.17
N ARG A 288 8.44 18.40 17.91
CA ARG A 288 7.09 18.89 17.61
C ARG A 288 6.07 17.76 17.62
N TRP A 289 6.46 16.58 17.13
CA TRP A 289 5.63 15.36 17.18
C TRP A 289 5.41 14.84 18.60
N ALA A 290 6.47 14.80 19.42
CA ALA A 290 6.37 14.37 20.82
C ALA A 290 5.41 15.25 21.66
N ARG A 291 5.18 16.50 21.25
CA ARG A 291 4.21 17.41 21.88
C ARG A 291 2.76 17.18 21.42
N THR A 292 2.55 16.70 20.20
CA THR A 292 1.21 16.36 19.68
C THR A 292 0.70 15.02 20.22
N ASP A 293 1.56 14.04 20.45
CA ASP A 293 1.20 12.73 21.06
C ASP A 293 0.78 12.85 22.54
N GLN A 294 1.17 13.92 23.23
CA GLN A 294 0.84 14.15 24.65
C GLN A 294 -0.41 15.00 24.88
N ALA A 295 -1.13 15.40 23.82
CA ALA A 295 -2.38 16.14 23.98
C ALA A 295 -3.52 15.19 24.37
N PRO A 296 -4.17 15.33 25.55
CA PRO A 296 -5.22 14.41 25.96
C PRO A 296 -6.41 14.52 25.00
N ALA A 297 -6.95 13.36 24.59
CA ALA A 297 -8.18 13.25 23.82
C ALA A 297 -9.30 14.04 24.54
N ARG A 298 -9.75 15.13 23.92
CA ARG A 298 -10.87 15.93 24.43
C ARG A 298 -12.11 15.06 24.46
N THR A 299 -12.47 14.58 25.65
CA THR A 299 -13.72 13.87 25.91
C THR A 299 -14.88 14.81 25.59
N LEU A 300 -15.65 14.50 24.54
CA LEU A 300 -16.90 15.17 24.23
C LEU A 300 -17.90 14.88 25.36
N ARG A 301 -18.03 15.85 26.27
CA ARG A 301 -18.99 15.80 27.37
C ARG A 301 -20.40 15.99 26.80
N THR A 302 -21.14 14.90 26.66
CA THR A 302 -22.57 14.92 26.34
C THR A 302 -23.32 15.63 27.46
N LYS A 303 -23.88 16.82 27.16
CA LYS A 303 -24.85 17.46 28.04
C LYS A 303 -26.18 16.73 27.88
N GLY A 304 -26.48 15.82 28.81
CA GLY A 304 -27.83 15.28 28.99
C GLY A 304 -28.73 16.35 29.61
N THR A 305 -29.71 16.83 28.85
CA THR A 305 -30.77 17.71 29.35
C THR A 305 -31.88 16.84 29.92
N ALA A 306 -32.02 16.85 31.25
CA ALA A 306 -33.08 16.14 31.95
C ALA A 306 -34.45 16.80 31.71
N LEU A 307 -35.43 16.02 31.23
CA LEU A 307 -36.85 16.37 31.28
C LEU A 307 -37.29 16.45 32.74
N ARG A 308 -37.71 17.64 33.21
CA ARG A 308 -38.50 17.78 34.43
C ARG A 308 -39.98 17.65 34.07
N ARG A 309 -40.63 16.63 34.64
CA ARG A 309 -42.08 16.56 34.78
C ARG A 309 -42.55 17.65 35.74
N ARG A 310 -43.54 18.44 35.32
CA ARG A 310 -44.68 18.88 36.11
C ARG A 310 -45.89 18.94 35.20
#